data_AF-A0A2H1JQV1-F1
#
_entry.id   AF-A0A2H1JQV1-F1
#
_cell.length_a   1.000
_cell.length_b   1.000
_cell.length_c   1.000
_cell.angle_alpha   90.00
_cell.angle_beta   90.00
_cell.angle_gamma   90.00
#
_symmetry.space_group_name_H-M   'P 1'
#
loop_
_entity.id
_entity.type
_entity.pdbx_description
1 polymer ?
#
loop_
_entity_poly.entity_id
_entity_poly.type
_entity_poly.pdbx_seq_one_letter_code
_entity_poly.pdbx_strand_id
1 'polypeptide(L)'
;MTTPIYLDCDTGVDDAMALGLLLASAEVDLVGIGGVHGNVSAAQGVENTLRLLSLAGRDDIPVAVGENQPLYGDFGGGVPHIHGSNGLGGIVLPAAEAAPVEEDAADMLLRLSHEYAGSLEVIAVGPLTNLGTALQRDPSVAGRISSVTLMGGGGGGGGGASPPAPPHPRRGGVSPTTLRPRWLWSQHLGR
;
A
#
# COMPACT_ATOMS: atom_id res chain seq x y z
N MET A 1 -9.43 -1.70 22.21
CA MET A 1 -10.07 -2.10 20.94
C MET A 1 -9.00 -1.98 19.90
N THR A 2 -8.83 -2.98 19.05
CA THR A 2 -7.90 -2.94 17.92
C THR A 2 -8.56 -2.21 16.74
N THR A 3 -7.74 -1.57 15.91
CA THR A 3 -8.19 -0.87 14.71
C THR A 3 -8.05 -1.79 13.49
N PRO A 4 -9.11 -2.03 12.70
CA PRO A 4 -9.02 -2.81 11.48
C PRO A 4 -8.25 -2.01 10.41
N ILE A 5 -7.14 -2.58 9.95
CA ILE A 5 -6.24 -1.97 8.97
C ILE A 5 -6.19 -2.83 7.71
N TYR A 6 -6.32 -2.16 6.57
CA TYR A 6 -5.92 -2.68 5.26
C TYR A 6 -4.59 -2.05 4.84
N LEU A 7 -3.60 -2.89 4.52
CA LEU A 7 -2.29 -2.45 4.03
C LEU A 7 -2.23 -2.59 2.50
N ASP A 8 -1.86 -1.54 1.79
CA ASP A 8 -1.61 -1.55 0.34
C ASP A 8 -0.11 -1.31 0.10
N CYS A 9 0.62 -2.32 -0.42
CA CYS A 9 2.07 -2.28 -0.50
C CYS A 9 2.64 -2.98 -1.75
N ASP A 10 3.85 -2.57 -2.15
CA ASP A 10 4.63 -3.10 -3.27
C ASP A 10 5.88 -3.82 -2.76
N THR A 11 5.67 -4.69 -1.77
CA THR A 11 6.65 -5.24 -0.81
C THR A 11 8.12 -5.21 -1.23
N GLY A 12 8.72 -4.06 -0.98
CA GLY A 12 10.15 -3.78 -0.91
C GLY A 12 10.72 -3.97 0.49
N VAL A 13 11.85 -3.30 0.76
CA VAL A 13 12.63 -3.48 1.99
C VAL A 13 11.99 -2.68 3.13
N ASP A 14 11.55 -1.47 2.84
CA ASP A 14 10.82 -0.58 3.73
C ASP A 14 9.39 -1.07 3.99
N ASP A 15 8.70 -1.60 2.98
CA ASP A 15 7.40 -2.26 3.15
C ASP A 15 7.49 -3.45 4.12
N ALA A 16 8.54 -4.26 4.02
CA ALA A 16 8.78 -5.38 4.93
C ALA A 16 8.96 -4.90 6.38
N MET A 17 9.64 -3.75 6.57
CA MET A 17 9.76 -3.12 7.89
C MET A 17 8.43 -2.56 8.39
N ALA A 18 7.62 -1.95 7.51
CA ALA A 18 6.29 -1.45 7.85
C ALA A 18 5.35 -2.59 8.26
N LEU A 19 5.34 -3.70 7.52
CA LEU A 19 4.59 -4.91 7.88
C LEU A 19 5.03 -5.45 9.23
N GLY A 20 6.34 -5.57 9.48
CA GLY A 20 6.87 -6.00 10.78
C GLY A 20 6.40 -5.13 11.95
N LEU A 21 6.35 -3.80 11.75
CA LEU A 21 5.85 -2.85 12.75
C LEU A 21 4.34 -3.04 13.01
N LEU A 22 3.54 -3.22 11.95
CA LEU A 22 2.10 -3.45 12.07
C LEU A 22 1.80 -4.75 12.82
N LEU A 23 2.50 -5.84 12.48
CA LEU A 23 2.34 -7.14 13.13
C LEU A 23 2.73 -7.13 14.62
N ALA A 24 3.69 -6.28 15.00
CA ALA A 24 4.13 -6.14 16.39
C ALA A 24 3.21 -5.24 17.24
N SER A 25 2.27 -4.52 16.64
CA SER A 25 1.41 -3.58 17.34
C SER A 25 0.16 -4.25 17.91
N ALA A 26 -0.05 -4.15 19.23
CA ALA A 26 -1.26 -4.65 19.89
C ALA A 26 -2.51 -3.79 19.62
N GLU A 27 -2.35 -2.64 18.95
CA GLU A 27 -3.44 -1.73 18.59
C GLU A 27 -3.98 -2.02 17.18
N VAL A 28 -3.28 -2.84 16.40
CA VAL A 28 -3.60 -3.11 14.99
C VAL A 28 -4.25 -4.48 14.85
N ASP A 29 -5.34 -4.51 14.10
CA ASP A 29 -5.93 -5.72 13.53
C ASP A 29 -5.73 -5.65 12.01
N LEU A 30 -4.74 -6.38 11.48
CA LEU A 30 -4.43 -6.35 10.05
C LEU A 30 -5.39 -7.30 9.33
N VAL A 31 -6.46 -6.73 8.75
CA VAL A 31 -7.61 -7.48 8.20
C VAL A 31 -7.43 -7.85 6.73
N GLY A 32 -6.42 -7.30 6.05
CA GLY A 32 -6.05 -7.68 4.70
C GLY A 32 -4.86 -6.88 4.15
N ILE A 33 -4.18 -7.46 3.17
CA ILE A 33 -3.03 -6.85 2.49
C ILE A 33 -3.19 -6.93 0.97
N GLY A 34 -3.19 -5.79 0.30
CA GLY A 34 -3.14 -5.72 -1.17
C GLY A 34 -1.73 -5.50 -1.68
N GLY A 35 -1.30 -6.34 -2.62
CA GLY A 35 -0.08 -6.12 -3.38
C GLY A 35 -0.32 -5.20 -4.58
N VAL A 36 0.57 -4.24 -4.83
CA VAL A 36 0.55 -3.37 -6.01
C VAL A 36 1.92 -3.35 -6.68
N HIS A 37 2.00 -2.94 -7.96
CA HIS A 37 3.29 -2.66 -8.61
C HIS A 37 4.05 -1.53 -7.91
N GLY A 38 5.37 -1.49 -8.08
CA GLY A 38 6.23 -0.39 -7.64
C GLY A 38 7.69 -0.83 -7.52
N ASN A 39 8.17 -1.07 -6.30
CA ASN A 39 9.50 -1.61 -6.01
C ASN A 39 9.74 -2.96 -6.72
N VAL A 40 8.68 -3.76 -6.83
CA VAL A 40 8.61 -5.02 -7.60
C VAL A 40 7.27 -5.11 -8.34
N SER A 41 7.08 -6.15 -9.17
CA SER A 41 5.75 -6.47 -9.72
C SER A 41 4.77 -6.83 -8.60
N ALA A 42 3.47 -6.59 -8.78
CA ALA A 42 2.44 -6.91 -7.78
C ALA A 42 2.51 -8.38 -7.31
N ALA A 43 2.69 -9.33 -8.24
CA ALA A 43 2.80 -10.76 -7.91
C ALA A 43 4.04 -11.07 -7.03
N GLN A 44 5.19 -10.47 -7.34
CA GLN A 44 6.40 -10.64 -6.51
C GLN A 44 6.25 -9.98 -5.14
N GLY A 45 5.58 -8.82 -5.05
CA GLY A 45 5.28 -8.15 -3.78
C GLY A 45 4.40 -9.01 -2.89
N VAL A 46 3.34 -9.60 -3.46
CA VAL A 46 2.47 -10.55 -2.75
C VAL A 46 3.24 -11.78 -2.26
N GLU A 47 4.09 -12.38 -3.11
CA GLU A 47 4.94 -13.50 -2.70
C GLU A 47 5.85 -13.11 -1.52
N ASN A 48 6.47 -11.93 -1.57
CA ASN A 48 7.29 -11.42 -0.48
C ASN A 48 6.47 -11.23 0.81
N THR A 49 5.27 -10.65 0.70
CA THR A 49 4.35 -10.48 1.83
C THR A 49 4.00 -11.82 2.46
N LEU A 50 3.59 -12.81 1.67
CA LEU A 50 3.22 -14.14 2.16
C LEU A 50 4.38 -14.80 2.93
N ARG A 51 5.61 -14.71 2.41
CA ARG A 51 6.79 -15.23 3.12
C ARG A 51 7.07 -14.53 4.43
N LEU A 52 6.88 -13.21 4.48
CA LEU A 52 7.04 -12.42 5.71
C LEU A 52 5.97 -12.77 6.74
N LEU A 53 4.71 -12.93 6.31
CA LEU A 53 3.62 -13.38 7.17
C LEU A 53 3.86 -14.78 7.73
N SER A 54 4.29 -15.71 6.89
CA SER A 54 4.61 -17.08 7.30
C SER A 54 5.78 -17.11 8.31
N LEU A 55 6.82 -16.29 8.08
CA LEU A 55 7.91 -16.12 9.04
C LEU A 55 7.43 -15.57 10.39
N ALA A 56 6.42 -14.71 10.38
CA ALA A 56 5.78 -14.15 11.56
C ALA A 56 4.72 -15.06 12.19
N GLY A 57 4.41 -16.21 11.59
CA GLY A 57 3.34 -17.12 12.03
C GLY A 57 1.94 -16.52 11.88
N ARG A 58 1.73 -15.69 10.85
CA ARG A 58 0.49 -14.94 10.57
C ARG A 58 -0.12 -15.27 9.21
N ASP A 59 -0.13 -16.55 8.87
CA ASP A 59 -0.77 -17.07 7.65
C ASP A 59 -2.31 -16.88 7.63
N ASP A 60 -2.90 -16.41 8.73
CA ASP A 60 -4.32 -16.08 8.86
C ASP A 60 -4.75 -14.81 8.11
N ILE A 61 -3.80 -13.93 7.77
CA ILE A 61 -4.08 -12.63 7.15
C ILE A 61 -4.25 -12.80 5.63
N PRO A 62 -5.39 -12.39 5.03
CA PRO A 62 -5.59 -12.52 3.60
C PRO A 62 -4.72 -11.54 2.81
N VAL A 63 -4.07 -12.05 1.77
CA VAL A 63 -3.23 -11.26 0.84
C VAL A 63 -3.79 -11.39 -0.57
N ALA A 64 -4.07 -10.27 -1.22
CA ALA A 64 -4.62 -10.22 -2.56
C ALA A 64 -3.60 -9.65 -3.55
N VAL A 65 -3.55 -10.22 -4.76
CA VAL A 65 -2.80 -9.62 -5.86
C VAL A 65 -3.63 -8.48 -6.46
N GLY A 66 -3.05 -7.29 -6.51
CA GLY A 66 -3.66 -6.11 -7.12
C GLY A 66 -3.06 -5.75 -8.46
N GLU A 67 -3.16 -4.46 -8.77
CA GLU A 67 -2.80 -3.92 -10.08
C GLU A 67 -1.29 -3.98 -10.33
N ASN A 68 -0.91 -4.59 -11.45
CA ASN A 68 0.49 -4.62 -11.89
C ASN A 68 0.86 -3.43 -12.80
N GLN A 69 -0.10 -2.56 -13.13
CA GLN A 69 0.10 -1.40 -13.99
C GLN A 69 -0.42 -0.15 -13.29
N PRO A 70 0.19 1.03 -13.51
CA PRO A 70 -0.39 2.28 -13.04
C PRO A 70 -1.71 2.56 -13.76
N LEU A 71 -2.57 3.41 -13.16
CA LEU A 71 -3.84 3.83 -13.78
C LEU A 71 -3.64 4.49 -15.14
N TYR A 72 -2.48 5.11 -15.36
CA TYR A 72 -2.08 5.75 -16.60
C TYR A 72 -0.61 5.44 -16.88
N GLY A 73 -0.32 5.04 -18.13
CA GLY A 73 1.02 4.65 -18.57
C GLY A 73 1.33 3.19 -18.32
N ASP A 74 2.62 2.85 -18.35
CA ASP A 74 3.10 1.47 -18.21
C ASP A 74 4.06 1.37 -17.03
N PHE A 75 3.96 0.27 -16.29
CA PHE A 75 4.92 -0.12 -15.27
C PHE A 75 6.23 -0.52 -15.94
N GLY A 76 7.24 0.35 -15.81
CA GLY A 76 8.57 0.18 -16.41
C GLY A 76 9.45 -0.91 -15.76
N GLY A 77 8.91 -1.64 -14.79
CA GLY A 77 9.63 -2.61 -13.97
C GLY A 77 10.04 -2.06 -12.61
N GLY A 78 10.39 -2.98 -11.71
CA GLY A 78 10.76 -2.65 -10.34
C GLY A 78 12.11 -1.93 -10.22
N VAL A 79 12.56 -1.73 -8.98
CA VAL A 79 13.74 -0.93 -8.64
C VAL A 79 14.84 -1.80 -8.00
N PRO A 80 15.38 -2.81 -8.73
CA PRO A 80 16.24 -3.85 -8.14
C PRO A 80 17.58 -3.32 -7.63
N HIS A 81 18.01 -2.13 -8.05
CA HIS A 81 19.22 -1.49 -7.55
C HIS A 81 19.06 -0.93 -6.12
N ILE A 82 17.82 -0.76 -5.64
CA ILE A 82 17.50 -0.35 -4.27
C ILE A 82 17.03 -1.57 -3.46
N HIS A 83 16.09 -2.34 -4.02
CA HIS A 83 15.40 -3.41 -3.30
C HIS A 83 15.96 -4.82 -3.56
N GLY A 84 17.01 -4.95 -4.37
CA GLY A 84 17.47 -6.25 -4.84
C GLY A 84 16.53 -6.87 -5.87
N SER A 85 17.00 -7.90 -6.57
CA SER A 85 16.21 -8.57 -7.62
C SER A 85 14.96 -9.28 -7.10
N ASN A 86 14.94 -9.61 -5.80
CA ASN A 86 13.81 -10.25 -5.14
C ASN A 86 12.93 -9.26 -4.35
N GLY A 87 13.23 -7.96 -4.34
CA GLY A 87 12.50 -6.96 -3.54
C GLY A 87 12.90 -6.88 -2.05
N LEU A 88 13.66 -7.85 -1.55
CA LEU A 88 14.04 -7.97 -0.13
C LEU A 88 15.55 -7.84 0.11
N GLY A 89 16.24 -7.05 -0.70
CA GLY A 89 17.68 -6.81 -0.58
C GLY A 89 18.54 -8.05 -0.82
N GLY A 90 18.02 -9.06 -1.53
CA GLY A 90 18.69 -10.34 -1.75
C GLY A 90 18.53 -11.36 -0.62
N ILE A 91 17.76 -11.05 0.42
CA ILE A 91 17.46 -11.98 1.51
C ILE A 91 16.49 -13.04 0.99
N VAL A 92 16.88 -14.32 1.10
CA VAL A 92 16.02 -15.44 0.72
C VAL A 92 15.23 -15.91 1.95
N LEU A 93 13.93 -15.68 1.92
CA LEU A 93 13.00 -16.21 2.92
C LEU A 93 12.50 -17.61 2.53
N PRO A 94 12.16 -18.48 3.50
CA PRO A 94 11.46 -19.73 3.25
C PRO A 94 10.20 -19.50 2.42
N ALA A 95 9.77 -20.50 1.65
CA ALA A 95 8.51 -20.43 0.93
C ALA A 95 7.34 -20.41 1.94
N ALA A 96 6.31 -19.62 1.63
CA ALA A 96 5.05 -19.67 2.34
C ALA A 96 4.21 -20.85 1.83
N GLU A 97 3.46 -21.51 2.70
CA GLU A 97 2.43 -22.48 2.29
C GLU A 97 1.14 -21.78 1.87
N ALA A 98 0.87 -20.60 2.44
CA ALA A 98 -0.29 -19.79 2.10
C ALA A 98 -0.22 -19.28 0.65
N ALA A 99 -1.38 -19.26 0.00
CA ALA A 99 -1.57 -18.69 -1.33
C ALA A 99 -2.34 -17.36 -1.20
N PRO A 100 -2.18 -16.44 -2.17
CA PRO A 100 -3.03 -15.26 -2.21
C PRO A 100 -4.51 -15.65 -2.40
N VAL A 101 -5.41 -14.82 -1.91
CA VAL A 101 -6.85 -14.98 -2.14
C VAL A 101 -7.17 -14.77 -3.63
N GLU A 102 -8.28 -15.38 -4.10
CA GLU A 102 -8.68 -15.31 -5.50
C GLU A 102 -9.20 -13.92 -5.93
N GLU A 103 -9.74 -13.13 -4.98
CA GLU A 103 -10.19 -11.77 -5.23
C GLU A 103 -9.00 -10.82 -5.46
N ASP A 104 -9.17 -9.81 -6.32
CA ASP A 104 -8.14 -8.78 -6.50
C ASP A 104 -8.10 -7.79 -5.33
N ALA A 105 -6.97 -7.10 -5.16
CA ALA A 105 -6.77 -6.20 -4.03
C ALA A 105 -7.80 -5.06 -3.94
N ALA A 106 -8.26 -4.51 -5.07
CA ALA A 106 -9.26 -3.46 -5.05
C ALA A 106 -10.64 -4.01 -4.62
N ASP A 107 -11.01 -5.20 -5.07
CA ASP A 107 -12.24 -5.88 -4.63
C ASP A 107 -12.17 -6.28 -3.16
N MET A 108 -11.03 -6.78 -2.67
CA MET A 108 -10.82 -7.04 -1.25
C MET A 108 -10.98 -5.77 -0.41
N LEU A 109 -10.38 -4.66 -0.84
CA LEU A 109 -10.55 -3.36 -0.18
C LEU A 109 -12.02 -2.93 -0.15
N LEU A 110 -12.76 -3.09 -1.25
CA LEU A 110 -14.19 -2.77 -1.31
C LEU A 110 -15.00 -3.64 -0.35
N ARG A 111 -14.77 -4.96 -0.35
CA ARG A 111 -15.42 -5.91 0.57
C ARG A 111 -15.16 -5.53 2.04
N LEU A 112 -13.89 -5.32 2.40
CA LEU A 112 -13.49 -4.92 3.76
C LEU A 112 -14.07 -3.54 4.13
N SER A 113 -14.19 -2.61 3.18
CA SER A 113 -14.80 -1.30 3.44
C SER A 113 -16.28 -1.40 3.80
N HIS A 114 -16.99 -2.44 3.32
CA HIS A 114 -18.36 -2.71 3.72
C HIS A 114 -18.43 -3.38 5.09
N GLU A 115 -17.54 -4.34 5.33
CA GLU A 115 -17.47 -5.10 6.59
C GLU A 115 -17.11 -4.20 7.79
N TYR A 116 -16.17 -3.28 7.59
CA TYR A 116 -15.64 -2.37 8.61
C TYR A 116 -16.05 -0.91 8.33
N ALA A 117 -17.28 -0.69 7.85
CA ALA A 117 -17.74 0.64 7.46
C ALA A 117 -17.66 1.65 8.63
N GLY A 118 -16.92 2.75 8.41
CA GLY A 118 -16.68 3.80 9.39
C GLY A 118 -15.52 3.54 10.35
N SER A 119 -14.91 2.34 10.33
CA SER A 119 -13.78 1.99 11.19
C SER A 119 -12.54 1.51 10.43
N LEU A 120 -12.66 1.08 9.18
CA LEU A 120 -11.52 0.64 8.37
C LEU A 120 -10.53 1.79 8.16
N GLU A 121 -9.27 1.55 8.49
CA GLU A 121 -8.16 2.42 8.12
C GLU A 121 -7.34 1.79 7.00
N VAL A 122 -6.93 2.63 6.03
CA VAL A 122 -6.07 2.20 4.94
C VAL A 122 -4.68 2.79 5.13
N ILE A 123 -3.66 1.94 5.11
CA ILE A 123 -2.27 2.36 5.03
C ILE A 123 -1.77 1.99 3.63
N ALA A 124 -1.48 2.99 2.80
CA ALA A 124 -0.90 2.76 1.48
C ALA A 124 0.56 3.21 1.47
N VAL A 125 1.45 2.24 1.31
CA VAL A 125 2.90 2.44 1.22
C VAL A 125 3.43 2.18 -0.20
N GLY A 126 2.62 1.63 -1.10
CA GLY A 126 2.91 1.57 -2.53
C GLY A 126 2.17 2.62 -3.38
N PRO A 127 2.30 2.54 -4.71
CA PRO A 127 1.48 3.29 -5.66
C PRO A 127 -0.03 3.13 -5.39
N LEU A 128 -0.77 4.25 -5.44
CA LEU A 128 -2.20 4.29 -5.07
C LEU A 128 -3.14 3.68 -6.12
N THR A 129 -2.66 2.73 -6.92
CA THR A 129 -3.39 2.18 -8.05
C THR A 129 -4.58 1.35 -7.58
N ASN A 130 -4.40 0.46 -6.60
CA ASN A 130 -5.49 -0.34 -6.04
C ASN A 130 -6.58 0.55 -5.42
N LEU A 131 -6.19 1.55 -4.61
CA LEU A 131 -7.11 2.52 -4.02
C LEU A 131 -7.85 3.34 -5.10
N GLY A 132 -7.13 3.75 -6.15
CA GLY A 132 -7.71 4.46 -7.28
C GLY A 132 -8.68 3.60 -8.10
N THR A 133 -8.36 2.33 -8.31
CA THR A 133 -9.24 1.34 -8.94
C THR A 133 -10.49 1.13 -8.08
N ALA A 134 -10.36 0.96 -6.76
CA ALA A 134 -11.49 0.83 -5.84
C ALA A 134 -12.42 2.05 -5.90
N LEU A 135 -11.85 3.27 -5.92
CA LEU A 135 -12.61 4.52 -6.09
C LEU A 135 -13.33 4.62 -7.45
N GLN A 136 -12.73 4.09 -8.53
CA GLN A 136 -13.39 4.05 -9.84
C GLN A 136 -14.54 3.04 -9.88
N ARG A 137 -14.37 1.89 -9.22
CA ARG A 137 -15.38 0.82 -9.14
C ARG A 137 -16.56 1.22 -8.24
N ASP A 138 -16.28 1.78 -7.06
CA ASP A 138 -17.29 2.29 -6.14
C ASP A 138 -16.83 3.59 -5.45
N PRO A 139 -17.26 4.76 -5.95
CA PRO A 139 -16.93 6.05 -5.36
C PRO A 139 -17.39 6.23 -3.91
N SER A 140 -18.38 5.46 -3.44
CA SER A 140 -18.88 5.57 -2.07
C SER A 140 -17.93 4.96 -1.04
N VAL A 141 -16.90 4.22 -1.46
CA VAL A 141 -15.81 3.73 -0.59
C VAL A 141 -15.15 4.86 0.21
N ALA A 142 -15.05 6.07 -0.37
CA ALA A 142 -14.49 7.24 0.28
C ALA A 142 -15.27 7.67 1.55
N GLY A 143 -16.57 7.36 1.61
CA GLY A 143 -17.40 7.61 2.79
C GLY A 143 -17.39 6.46 3.81
N ARG A 144 -16.85 5.29 3.45
CA ARG A 144 -16.79 4.11 4.33
C ARG A 144 -15.45 3.94 5.03
N ILE A 145 -14.35 4.37 4.41
CA ILE A 145 -13.02 4.34 5.02
C ILE A 145 -12.92 5.47 6.05
N SER A 146 -12.47 5.14 7.26
CA SER A 146 -12.31 6.09 8.36
C SER A 146 -11.13 7.03 8.14
N SER A 147 -9.99 6.47 7.74
CA SER A 147 -8.78 7.23 7.46
C SER A 147 -7.92 6.55 6.40
N VAL A 148 -7.14 7.36 5.67
CA VAL A 148 -6.13 6.89 4.72
C VAL A 148 -4.80 7.52 5.09
N THR A 149 -3.82 6.70 5.43
CA THR A 149 -2.43 7.11 5.67
C THR A 149 -1.60 6.69 4.48
N LEU A 150 -0.84 7.63 3.92
CA LEU A 150 -0.09 7.43 2.69
C LEU A 150 1.40 7.67 2.95
N MET A 151 2.27 6.78 2.49
CA MET A 151 3.68 7.06 2.33
C MET A 151 3.92 7.55 0.89
N GLY A 152 4.22 8.84 0.74
CA GLY A 152 4.47 9.44 -0.56
C GLY A 152 4.48 10.97 -0.51
N GLY A 153 5.29 11.57 -1.38
CA GLY A 153 5.40 13.03 -1.52
C GLY A 153 6.83 13.50 -1.75
N GLY A 154 7.09 14.06 -2.92
CA GLY A 154 8.31 14.82 -3.20
C GLY A 154 8.07 16.30 -2.87
N GLY A 155 8.40 16.71 -1.64
CA GLY A 155 8.31 18.11 -1.26
C GLY A 155 9.38 18.94 -1.97
N GLY A 156 9.06 19.57 -3.11
CA GLY A 156 9.81 20.67 -3.75
C GLY A 156 11.23 20.40 -4.25
N GLY A 157 11.96 19.45 -3.67
CA GLY A 157 13.21 18.88 -4.16
C GLY A 157 12.91 17.51 -4.74
N GLY A 158 13.44 17.24 -5.94
CA GLY A 158 13.17 16.03 -6.72
C GLY A 158 13.10 14.76 -5.86
N GLY A 159 11.88 14.23 -5.71
CA GLY A 159 11.64 12.92 -5.13
C GLY A 159 11.97 11.82 -6.15
N GLY A 160 12.40 10.67 -5.62
CA GLY A 160 13.01 9.58 -6.38
C GLY A 160 12.24 9.15 -7.63
N ALA A 161 13.03 8.90 -8.68
CA ALA A 161 12.70 8.19 -9.92
C ALA A 161 11.92 8.90 -11.04
N SER A 162 11.54 10.19 -10.94
CA SER A 162 10.95 10.90 -12.09
C SER A 162 11.58 12.27 -12.35
N PRO A 163 11.97 12.62 -13.60
CA PRO A 163 12.21 14.01 -13.95
C PRO A 163 10.92 14.82 -13.76
N PRO A 164 11.00 16.13 -13.45
CA PRO A 164 9.82 16.95 -13.24
C PRO A 164 8.89 16.87 -14.46
N ALA A 165 7.61 16.58 -14.21
CA ALA A 165 6.58 16.56 -15.25
C ALA A 165 6.46 17.96 -15.90
N PRO A 166 6.32 18.05 -17.24
CA PRO A 166 6.08 19.33 -17.90
C PRO A 166 4.72 19.93 -17.47
N PRO A 167 4.59 21.26 -17.41
CA PRO A 167 3.37 21.92 -16.94
C PRO A 167 2.19 21.65 -17.89
N HIS A 168 1.17 20.95 -17.40
CA HIS A 168 -0.12 20.82 -18.11
C HIS A 168 -0.98 22.09 -17.95
N PRO A 169 -1.69 22.54 -19.00
CA PRO A 169 -2.61 23.66 -18.90
C PRO A 169 -3.82 23.29 -18.03
N ARG A 170 -4.10 24.12 -17.02
CA ARG A 170 -5.19 23.95 -16.06
C ARG A 170 -6.53 23.78 -16.80
N ARG A 171 -7.14 22.60 -16.70
CA ARG A 171 -8.57 22.40 -16.92
C ARG A 171 -9.18 21.93 -15.59
N GLY A 172 -10.30 22.54 -15.24
CA GLY A 172 -10.95 22.43 -13.93
C GLY A 172 -11.15 20.97 -13.51
N GLY A 173 -10.49 20.59 -12.42
CA GLY A 173 -10.59 19.31 -11.76
C GLY A 173 -10.49 19.55 -10.26
N VAL A 174 -11.20 18.74 -9.49
CA VAL A 174 -11.36 18.85 -8.03
C VAL A 174 -10.03 19.11 -7.33
N SER A 175 -10.01 20.13 -6.46
CA SER A 175 -8.83 20.54 -5.70
C SER A 175 -8.28 19.37 -4.87
N PRO A 176 -6.97 19.06 -4.91
CA PRO A 176 -6.36 17.98 -4.12
C PRO A 176 -6.23 18.32 -2.61
N THR A 177 -7.00 19.28 -2.10
CA THR A 177 -6.88 19.79 -0.72
C THR A 177 -7.77 19.11 0.32
N THR A 178 -8.45 18.00 0.01
CA THR A 178 -9.40 17.37 0.96
C THR A 178 -8.84 16.18 1.73
N LEU A 179 -7.60 15.77 1.49
CA LEU A 179 -6.88 14.84 2.37
C LEU A 179 -5.78 15.64 3.06
N ARG A 180 -6.02 16.04 4.31
CA ARG A 180 -4.94 16.50 5.19
C ARG A 180 -4.29 15.24 5.76
N PRO A 181 -3.07 14.84 5.33
CA PRO A 181 -2.37 13.75 5.97
C PRO A 181 -1.97 14.25 7.37
N ARG A 182 -2.43 13.57 8.41
CA ARG A 182 -2.13 13.96 9.80
C ARG A 182 -0.72 13.54 10.25
N TRP A 183 0.12 13.08 9.34
CA TRP A 183 1.44 12.53 9.64
C TRP A 183 2.48 12.94 8.60
N LEU A 184 2.90 14.22 8.66
CA LEU A 184 4.27 14.58 8.30
C LEU A 184 4.97 14.83 9.63
N TRP A 185 5.93 13.98 9.99
CA TRP A 185 6.98 14.23 10.98
C TRP A 185 6.54 15.06 12.21
N SER A 186 6.12 14.39 13.28
CA SER A 186 6.01 15.05 14.59
C SER A 186 7.41 15.45 15.06
N GLN A 187 7.89 16.62 14.62
CA GLN A 187 8.94 17.37 15.30
C GLN A 187 8.32 17.88 16.60
N HIS A 188 8.35 17.07 17.65
CA HIS A 188 8.26 17.57 19.01
C HIS A 188 9.54 18.38 19.29
N LEU A 189 9.53 19.66 18.97
CA LEU A 189 10.35 20.61 19.70
C LEU A 189 9.59 20.94 20.98
N GLY A 190 10.23 20.62 22.10
CA GLY A 190 9.73 20.83 23.45
C GLY A 190 9.36 22.29 23.73
N ARG A 191 8.66 22.41 24.87
CA ARG A 191 8.26 23.63 25.56
C ARG A 191 9.29 24.76 25.51
#